data_AF-A0A2R6MC58-F1
#
_entry.id   AF-A0A2R6MC58-F1
#
_cell.length_a   1.000
_cell.length_b   1.000
_cell.length_c   1.000
_cell.angle_alpha   90.00
_cell.angle_beta   90.00
_cell.angle_gamma   90.00
#
_symmetry.space_group_name_H-M   'P 1'
#
loop_
_entity.id
_entity.type
_entity.pdbx_description
1 polymer ?
#
loop_
_entity_poly.entity_id
_entity_poly.type
_entity_poly.pdbx_seq_one_letter_code
_entity_poly.pdbx_strand_id
1 'polypeptide(L)'
;MRKHASWLTQTDERVLEFVREYGNFPPSAIRDRLAEIGDDLDYSANHVGMRCRELDDHGLLENVGGGTYSITDLGEQYLDGEFDAGSLEDE
;
A
#
# COMPACT_ATOMS: atom_id res chain seq x y z
N MET A 1 1.15 -17.33 -4.49
CA MET A 1 0.50 -16.95 -3.21
C MET A 1 1.41 -15.91 -2.59
N ARG A 2 0.87 -14.74 -2.24
CA ARG A 2 1.66 -13.66 -1.63
C ARG A 2 2.11 -14.08 -0.23
N LYS A 3 3.31 -13.65 0.16
CA LYS A 3 3.93 -13.97 1.44
C LYS A 3 3.95 -12.74 2.31
N HIS A 4 3.08 -12.73 3.33
CA HIS A 4 2.76 -11.53 4.10
C HIS A 4 3.69 -11.41 5.32
N ALA A 5 4.11 -10.18 5.60
CA ALA A 5 4.69 -9.81 6.89
C ALA A 5 3.61 -9.78 7.98
N SER A 6 3.99 -9.95 9.24
CA SER A 6 3.05 -9.84 10.37
C SER A 6 2.46 -8.43 10.54
N TRP A 7 3.17 -7.39 10.08
CA TRP A 7 2.72 -6.00 10.14
C TRP A 7 1.80 -5.58 8.98
N LEU A 8 1.73 -6.37 7.90
CA LEU A 8 0.87 -6.09 6.75
C LEU A 8 -0.60 -6.35 7.09
N THR A 9 -1.45 -5.46 6.61
CA THR A 9 -2.90 -5.49 6.76
C THR A 9 -3.58 -5.60 5.41
N GLN A 10 -4.87 -5.94 5.42
CA GLN A 10 -5.66 -5.97 4.19
C GLN A 10 -5.67 -4.61 3.47
N THR A 11 -5.68 -3.49 4.23
CA THR A 11 -5.64 -2.13 3.69
C THR A 11 -4.38 -1.92 2.83
N ASP A 12 -3.24 -2.45 3.26
CA ASP A 12 -1.98 -2.25 2.54
C ASP A 12 -1.98 -2.91 1.17
N GLU A 13 -2.51 -4.13 1.09
CA GLU A 13 -2.65 -4.82 -0.18
C GLU A 13 -3.56 -4.03 -1.13
N ARG A 14 -4.66 -3.48 -0.63
CA ARG A 14 -5.57 -2.66 -1.44
C ARG A 14 -4.90 -1.38 -1.91
N VAL A 15 -4.08 -0.74 -1.07
CA VAL A 15 -3.31 0.45 -1.43
C VAL A 15 -2.29 0.12 -2.52
N LEU A 16 -1.50 -0.95 -2.34
CA LEU A 16 -0.50 -1.39 -3.31
C LEU A 16 -1.14 -1.74 -4.66
N GLU A 17 -2.23 -2.51 -4.65
CA GLU A 17 -2.99 -2.86 -5.86
C GLU A 17 -3.52 -1.62 -6.56
N PHE A 18 -4.07 -0.67 -5.80
CA PHE A 18 -4.59 0.58 -6.36
C PHE A 18 -3.49 1.42 -7.01
N VAL A 19 -2.36 1.62 -6.33
CA VAL A 19 -1.25 2.42 -6.88
C VAL A 19 -0.61 1.75 -8.09
N ARG A 20 -0.53 0.40 -8.10
CA ARG A 20 -0.12 -0.39 -9.28
C ARG A 20 -1.04 -0.17 -10.48
N GLU A 21 -2.36 -0.25 -10.27
CA GLU A 21 -3.33 -0.19 -11.37
C GLU A 21 -3.54 1.23 -11.90
N TYR A 22 -3.62 2.21 -11.00
CA TYR A 22 -4.05 3.57 -11.34
C TYR A 22 -2.89 4.58 -11.37
N GLY A 23 -1.73 4.25 -10.81
CA GLY A 23 -0.56 5.11 -10.71
C GLY A 23 -0.50 5.91 -9.40
N ASN A 24 0.20 7.04 -9.44
CA ASN A 24 0.65 7.71 -8.22
C ASN A 24 -0.44 8.64 -7.65
N PHE A 25 -0.81 8.44 -6.39
CA PHE A 25 -1.88 9.22 -5.74
C PHE A 25 -1.57 9.61 -4.30
N PRO A 26 -2.17 10.71 -3.80
CA PRO A 26 -2.18 11.02 -2.39
C PRO A 26 -3.15 10.11 -1.62
N PRO A 27 -2.93 9.87 -0.31
CA PRO A 27 -3.77 9.00 0.52
C PRO A 27 -5.28 9.30 0.47
N SER A 28 -5.66 10.57 0.32
CA SER A 28 -7.09 10.95 0.23
C SER A 28 -7.74 10.42 -1.04
N ALA A 29 -7.06 10.47 -2.19
CA ALA A 29 -7.57 9.95 -3.45
C ALA A 29 -7.63 8.41 -3.45
N ILE A 30 -6.62 7.77 -2.85
CA ILE A 30 -6.63 6.31 -2.64
C ILE A 30 -7.84 5.91 -1.79
N ARG A 31 -8.06 6.59 -0.66
CA ARG A 31 -9.20 6.38 0.22
C ARG A 31 -10.53 6.51 -0.52
N ASP A 32 -10.71 7.59 -1.28
CA ASP A 32 -11.97 7.88 -1.96
C ASP A 32 -12.30 6.77 -2.96
N ARG A 33 -11.29 6.27 -3.69
CA ARG A 33 -11.51 5.18 -4.63
C ARG A 33 -11.80 3.86 -3.95
N LEU A 34 -11.09 3.52 -2.87
CA LEU A 34 -11.34 2.28 -2.12
C LEU A 34 -12.79 2.24 -1.60
N ALA A 35 -13.31 3.37 -1.11
CA ALA A 35 -14.70 3.48 -0.68
C ALA A 35 -15.71 3.29 -1.83
N GLU A 36 -15.35 3.62 -3.08
CA GLU A 36 -16.21 3.38 -4.25
C GLU A 36 -16.26 1.89 -4.66
N ILE A 37 -15.28 1.08 -4.25
CA ILE A 37 -15.24 -0.36 -4.56
C ILE A 37 -16.19 -1.15 -3.64
N GLY A 38 -16.36 -0.72 -2.39
CA GLY A 38 -17.33 -1.30 -1.47
C GLY A 38 -17.27 -0.71 -0.06
N ASP A 39 -18.38 -0.80 0.67
CA ASP A 39 -18.52 -0.23 2.02
C ASP A 39 -17.49 -0.79 3.03
N ASP A 40 -17.07 -2.05 2.87
CA ASP A 40 -16.05 -2.70 3.72
C ASP A 40 -14.63 -2.12 3.53
N LEU A 41 -14.43 -1.29 2.50
CA LEU A 41 -13.16 -0.62 2.17
C LEU A 41 -13.21 0.89 2.44
N ASP A 42 -14.27 1.39 3.09
CA ASP A 42 -14.36 2.79 3.52
C ASP A 42 -13.49 3.06 4.75
N TYR A 43 -12.20 3.22 4.50
CA TYR A 43 -11.23 3.61 5.52
C TYR A 43 -11.19 5.12 5.74
N SER A 44 -10.79 5.56 6.93
CA SER A 44 -10.49 6.97 7.17
C SER A 44 -9.23 7.41 6.41
N ALA A 45 -9.19 8.65 5.93
CA ALA A 45 -8.01 9.21 5.26
C ALA A 45 -6.75 9.18 6.15
N ASN A 46 -6.91 9.35 7.47
CA ASN A 46 -5.80 9.23 8.43
C ASN A 46 -5.25 7.80 8.49
N HIS A 47 -6.12 6.78 8.43
CA HIS A 47 -5.70 5.39 8.40
C HIS A 47 -4.94 5.05 7.11
N VAL A 48 -5.49 5.42 5.94
CA VAL A 48 -4.82 5.20 4.65
C VAL A 48 -3.48 5.93 4.59
N GLY A 49 -3.41 7.17 5.09
CA GLY A 49 -2.17 7.94 5.14
C GLY A 49 -1.12 7.34 6.07
N MET A 50 -1.51 6.74 7.20
CA MET A 50 -0.60 6.00 8.07
C MET A 50 -0.09 4.73 7.39
N ARG A 51 -0.95 3.98 6.70
CA ARG A 51 -0.55 2.78 5.95
C ARG A 51 0.38 3.10 4.77
N CYS A 52 0.16 4.20 4.05
CA CYS A 52 1.07 4.62 2.99
C CYS A 52 2.48 4.91 3.52
N ARG A 53 2.59 5.52 4.71
CA ARG A 53 3.90 5.76 5.36
C ARG A 53 4.55 4.46 5.81
N GLU A 54 3.79 3.55 6.42
CA GLU A 54 4.31 2.24 6.80
C GLU A 54 4.88 1.49 5.58
N LEU A 55 4.16 1.50 4.45
CA LEU A 55 4.62 0.87 3.22
C LEU A 55 5.85 1.57 2.60
N ASP A 56 5.96 2.88 2.76
CA ASP A 56 7.13 3.69 2.35
C ASP A 56 8.36 3.37 3.22
N ASP A 57 8.18 3.28 4.54
CA ASP A 57 9.22 2.91 5.50
C ASP A 57 9.78 1.50 5.21
N HIS A 58 8.92 0.58 4.78
CA HIS A 58 9.27 -0.79 4.37
C HIS A 58 9.68 -0.92 2.89
N GLY A 59 9.68 0.18 2.13
CA GLY A 59 10.13 0.23 0.73
C GLY A 59 9.20 -0.43 -0.29
N LEU A 60 7.95 -0.74 0.06
CA LEU A 60 6.92 -1.25 -0.86
C LEU A 60 6.20 -0.12 -1.62
N LEU A 61 6.17 1.08 -1.03
CA LEU A 61 5.81 2.33 -1.70
C LEU A 61 7.00 3.31 -1.64
N GLU A 62 6.90 4.39 -2.41
CA GLU A 62 7.80 5.53 -2.34
C GLU A 62 6.99 6.84 -2.37
N ASN A 63 7.25 7.76 -1.43
CA ASN A 63 6.73 9.12 -1.51
C ASN A 63 7.46 9.94 -2.58
N VAL A 64 6.83 10.12 -3.74
CA VAL A 64 7.39 10.87 -4.88
C VAL A 64 7.25 12.40 -4.76
N GLY A 65 6.82 12.89 -3.60
CA GLY A 65 6.66 14.30 -3.29
C GLY A 65 5.20 14.76 -3.15
N GLY A 66 4.99 15.81 -2.35
CA GLY A 66 3.66 16.38 -2.11
C GLY A 66 2.68 15.44 -1.39
N GLY A 67 3.18 14.36 -0.76
CA GLY A 67 2.35 13.34 -0.14
C GLY A 67 1.72 12.36 -1.13
N THR A 68 2.25 12.28 -2.36
CA THR A 68 1.84 11.32 -3.39
C THR A 68 2.73 10.09 -3.31
N TYR A 69 2.15 8.90 -3.38
CA TYR A 69 2.89 7.63 -3.32
C TYR A 69 2.86 6.90 -4.65
N SER A 70 3.99 6.28 -5.00
CA SER A 70 4.18 5.35 -6.12
C SER A 70 4.49 3.96 -5.59
N ILE A 71 4.16 2.92 -6.33
CA ILE A 71 4.63 1.56 -6.04
C ILE A 71 6.10 1.44 -6.45
N THR A 72 6.87 0.69 -5.67
CA THR A 72 8.27 0.37 -5.97
C THR A 72 8.39 -0.97 -6.68
N ASP A 73 9.57 -1.27 -7.23
CA ASP A 73 9.88 -2.60 -7.76
C ASP A 73 9.70 -3.72 -6.72
N LEU A 74 9.92 -3.41 -5.43
CA LEU A 74 9.71 -4.36 -4.34
C LEU A 74 8.23 -4.59 -4.08
N GLY A 75 7.42 -3.53 -4.09
CA GLY A 75 5.96 -3.61 -4.00
C GLY A 75 5.34 -4.44 -5.13
N GLU A 76 5.82 -4.24 -6.36
CA GLU A 76 5.42 -5.04 -7.52
C GLU A 76 5.73 -6.54 -7.32
N GLN A 77 6.97 -6.87 -6.95
CA GLN A 77 7.37 -8.26 -6.68
C GLN A 77 6.56 -8.89 -5.54
N TYR A 78 6.21 -8.12 -4.50
CA TYR A 78 5.32 -8.60 -3.45
C TYR A 78 3.94 -8.95 -4.00
N LEU A 79 3.34 -8.07 -4.81
CA LEU A 79 2.02 -8.29 -5.40
C LEU A 79 2.00 -9.49 -6.36
N ASP A 80 3.11 -9.74 -7.06
CA ASP A 80 3.30 -10.89 -7.95
C ASP A 80 3.64 -12.19 -7.19
N GLY A 81 3.88 -12.09 -5.88
CA GLY A 81 4.24 -13.22 -5.02
C GLY A 81 5.68 -13.69 -5.20
N GLU A 82 6.53 -12.84 -5.78
CA GLU A 82 7.95 -13.06 -6.02
C GLU A 82 8.81 -12.62 -4.83
N PHE A 83 8.28 -11.73 -3.97
CA PHE A 83 8.94 -11.26 -2.76
C PHE A 83 8.24 -11.74 -1.46
N ASP A 84 9.04 -12.02 -0.44
CA ASP A 84 8.57 -12.38 0.90
C ASP A 84 8.60 -11.18 1.83
N ALA A 85 7.44 -10.55 2.05
CA ALA A 85 7.35 -9.37 2.91
C ALA A 85 7.71 -9.68 4.37
N GLY A 86 7.63 -10.94 4.81
CA GLY A 86 8.09 -11.33 6.15
C GLY A 86 9.59 -11.13 6.38
N SER A 87 10.37 -10.87 5.33
CA SER A 87 11.78 -10.47 5.45
C SER A 87 11.99 -9.00 5.82
N LEU A 88 10.92 -8.19 5.81
CA LEU A 88 10.92 -6.77 6.21
C LEU A 88 10.51 -6.58 7.67
N GLU A 89 10.49 -7.65 8.48
CA GLU A 89 10.20 -7.52 9.90
C GLU A 89 11.39 -6.86 10.62
N ASP A 90 11.13 -5.78 11.36
CA ASP A 90 12.11 -5.16 12.25
C ASP A 90 12.57 -6.18 13.31
N GLU A 91 13.87 -6.19 13.63
CA GLU A 91 14.43 -6.96 14.77
C GLU A 91 13.83 -6.55 16.12
#